data_AF-A0A966UMR9-F1
#
_entry.id   AF-A0A966UMR9-F1
#
_cell.length_a   1.000
_cell.length_b   1.000
_cell.length_c   1.000
_cell.angle_alpha   90.00
_cell.angle_beta   90.00
_cell.angle_gamma   90.00
#
_symmetry.space_group_name_H-M   'P 1'
#
loop_
_entity.id
_entity.type
_entity.pdbx_description
1 polymer ?
#
loop_
_entity_poly.entity_id
_entity_poly.type
_entity_poly.pdbx_seq_one_letter_code
_entity_poly.pdbx_strand_id
1 'polypeptide(L)'
;CADFCIIFGTIFLILTPEWFWTFPFAIFLIITSLQVNKAISKKWLIPLSLIAFLTSIFSLLKRPIGWWIEDSDFALYEAISKTLSIWGFRDNINAAGTSTNYHWFAYAWSGLNDRLSGAPAWVSNTRIIPVMTIVGLVLIVWSLLERLSFSRQVIIGSLLIVGSFDTIQTWGRGFKIGIIASPSQIYGTLLLFTFLYLFVLFNAKELKLFLPLFFVLAFSIVGAKVAHGVILAGALGAVWLFQFVRTKALFTPHSLHLVLILAAIYTSFYFIIGGGGGSSRGMLLDQVAFVDGISGDFRAYGLVIHWLAALIFLFGMYGFQLFGLLAIFYFYSSEQIDLKFFAAGTAATGLLSAAFLSGEFAVELFFTHA
;
A
#
# COMPACT_ATOMS: atom_id res chain seq x y z
N CYS A 1 -10.64 20.93 -14.89
CA CYS A 1 -9.23 21.29 -15.22
C CYS A 1 -8.34 21.17 -13.97
N ALA A 2 -8.59 21.92 -12.89
CA ALA A 2 -7.75 21.87 -11.68
C ALA A 2 -7.68 20.49 -10.98
N ASP A 3 -8.77 19.71 -10.99
CA ASP A 3 -8.78 18.35 -10.40
C ASP A 3 -7.89 17.38 -11.17
N PHE A 4 -7.93 17.44 -12.51
CA PHE A 4 -6.99 16.66 -13.32
C PHE A 4 -5.55 17.08 -13.04
N CYS A 5 -5.26 18.38 -12.93
CA CYS A 5 -3.91 18.84 -12.60
C CYS A 5 -3.42 18.29 -11.25
N ILE A 6 -4.25 18.28 -10.20
CA ILE A 6 -3.82 17.72 -8.91
C ILE A 6 -3.68 16.20 -8.97
N ILE A 7 -4.61 15.49 -9.63
CA ILE A 7 -4.54 14.03 -9.78
C ILE A 7 -3.26 13.63 -10.52
N PHE A 8 -3.00 14.23 -11.69
CA PHE A 8 -1.76 13.96 -12.44
C PHE A 8 -0.51 14.46 -11.70
N GLY A 9 -0.60 15.58 -11.00
CA GLY A 9 0.47 16.10 -10.15
C GLY A 9 0.86 15.09 -9.06
N THR A 10 -0.12 14.54 -8.35
CA THR A 10 0.08 13.49 -7.34
C THR A 10 0.61 12.20 -7.95
N ILE A 11 0.11 11.77 -9.10
CA ILE A 11 0.63 10.58 -9.81
C ILE A 11 2.13 10.75 -10.09
N PHE A 12 2.55 11.89 -10.66
CA PHE A 12 3.97 12.14 -10.92
C PHE A 12 4.79 12.32 -9.64
N LEU A 13 4.19 12.83 -8.57
CA LEU A 13 4.85 12.94 -7.27
C LEU A 13 5.15 11.55 -6.70
N ILE A 14 4.19 10.62 -6.76
CA ILE A 14 4.37 9.24 -6.32
C ILE A 14 5.44 8.51 -7.16
N LEU A 15 5.54 8.83 -8.46
CA LEU A 15 6.56 8.24 -9.35
C LEU A 15 7.98 8.81 -9.11
N THR A 16 8.08 10.03 -8.57
CA THR A 16 9.35 10.77 -8.40
C THR A 16 10.47 9.95 -7.73
N PRO A 17 10.22 9.23 -6.62
CA PRO A 17 11.17 8.31 -6.00
C PRO A 17 12.09 7.57 -6.96
N GLU A 18 11.52 6.85 -7.93
CA GLU A 18 12.32 6.06 -8.87
C GLU A 18 12.45 6.75 -10.22
N TRP A 19 11.44 7.52 -10.62
CA TRP A 19 11.41 8.26 -11.86
C TRP A 19 11.64 9.74 -11.57
N PHE A 20 12.81 10.07 -11.05
CA PHE A 20 13.15 11.43 -10.60
C PHE A 20 12.80 12.55 -11.58
N TRP A 21 12.77 12.23 -12.88
CA TRP A 21 12.43 13.17 -13.95
C TRP A 21 10.96 13.63 -13.91
N THR A 22 10.08 12.92 -13.20
CA THR A 22 8.68 13.30 -13.02
C THR A 22 8.47 14.40 -11.98
N PHE A 23 9.44 14.64 -11.10
CA PHE A 23 9.29 15.61 -10.01
C PHE A 23 8.96 17.03 -10.48
N PRO A 24 9.68 17.60 -11.47
CA PRO A 24 9.35 18.95 -11.92
C PRO A 24 7.95 19.03 -12.55
N PHE A 25 7.49 17.95 -13.20
CA PHE A 25 6.13 17.86 -13.73
C PHE A 25 5.08 17.85 -12.62
N ALA A 26 5.33 17.09 -11.55
CA ALA A 26 4.47 17.07 -10.38
C ALA A 26 4.31 18.49 -9.80
N ILE A 27 5.44 19.18 -9.57
CA ILE A 27 5.45 20.55 -9.05
C ILE A 27 4.72 21.52 -9.98
N PHE A 28 4.97 21.45 -11.29
CA PHE A 28 4.28 22.27 -12.28
C PHE A 28 2.75 22.10 -12.19
N LEU A 29 2.27 20.87 -12.22
CA LEU A 29 0.84 20.57 -12.20
C LEU A 29 0.17 20.94 -10.87
N ILE A 30 0.85 20.73 -9.74
CA ILE A 30 0.37 21.13 -8.42
C ILE A 30 0.24 22.67 -8.35
N ILE A 31 1.25 23.41 -8.77
CA ILE A 31 1.21 24.88 -8.81
C ILE A 31 0.07 25.36 -9.72
N THR A 32 -0.06 24.78 -10.92
CA THR A 32 -1.15 25.12 -11.84
C THR A 32 -2.52 24.84 -11.21
N SER A 33 -2.69 23.73 -10.49
CA SER A 33 -3.94 23.43 -9.79
C SER A 33 -4.26 24.49 -8.72
N LEU A 34 -3.26 24.90 -7.91
CA LEU A 34 -3.42 25.92 -6.88
C LEU A 34 -3.77 27.30 -7.45
N GLN A 35 -3.21 27.66 -8.61
CA GLN A 35 -3.54 28.89 -9.34
C GLN A 35 -4.99 28.87 -9.87
N VAL A 36 -5.38 27.77 -10.55
CA VAL A 36 -6.72 27.64 -11.16
C VAL A 36 -7.81 27.60 -10.09
N ASN A 37 -7.56 26.94 -8.95
CA ASN A 37 -8.49 26.91 -7.83
C ASN A 37 -8.60 28.24 -7.07
N LYS A 38 -7.85 29.29 -7.46
CA LYS A 38 -7.73 30.57 -6.75
C LYS A 38 -7.42 30.43 -5.26
N ALA A 39 -6.94 29.27 -4.82
CA ALA A 39 -6.60 28.99 -3.43
C ALA A 39 -5.49 29.93 -2.96
N ILE A 40 -4.62 30.34 -3.89
CA ILE A 40 -3.54 31.30 -3.67
C ILE A 40 -3.50 32.25 -4.87
N SER A 41 -4.12 33.43 -4.77
CA SER A 41 -4.15 34.44 -5.85
C SER A 41 -2.85 35.25 -5.94
N LYS A 42 -1.70 34.59 -5.87
CA LYS A 42 -0.41 35.27 -5.79
C LYS A 42 0.32 35.24 -7.13
N LYS A 43 0.60 36.42 -7.68
CA LYS A 43 1.28 36.62 -8.96
C LYS A 43 2.65 35.93 -9.05
N TRP A 44 3.31 35.65 -7.91
CA TRP A 44 4.59 34.93 -7.87
C TRP A 44 4.49 33.44 -8.22
N LEU A 45 3.29 32.83 -8.20
CA LEU A 45 3.12 31.45 -8.67
C LEU A 45 3.34 31.34 -10.18
N ILE A 46 3.10 32.40 -10.96
CA ILE A 46 3.28 32.42 -12.42
C ILE A 46 4.75 32.16 -12.80
N PRO A 47 5.74 32.96 -12.36
CA PRO A 47 7.13 32.69 -12.67
C PRO A 47 7.58 31.32 -12.13
N LEU A 48 7.08 30.89 -10.96
CA LEU A 48 7.40 29.56 -10.42
C LEU A 48 6.87 28.43 -11.32
N SER A 49 5.64 28.55 -11.85
CA SER A 49 5.08 27.58 -12.79
C SER A 49 5.86 27.52 -14.11
N LEU A 50 6.35 28.67 -14.60
CA LEU A 50 7.20 28.72 -15.80
C LEU A 50 8.54 28.03 -15.55
N ILE A 51 9.18 28.29 -14.40
CA ILE A 51 10.43 27.62 -14.01
C ILE A 51 10.21 26.11 -13.90
N ALA A 52 9.14 25.67 -13.23
CA ALA A 52 8.80 24.25 -13.10
C ALA A 52 8.55 23.60 -14.47
N PHE A 53 7.85 24.28 -15.38
CA PHE A 53 7.61 23.81 -16.74
C PHE A 53 8.90 23.66 -17.56
N LEU A 54 9.77 24.68 -17.56
CA LEU A 54 11.05 24.62 -18.26
C LEU A 54 11.96 23.52 -17.69
N THR A 55 11.97 23.38 -16.36
CA THR A 55 12.70 22.29 -15.68
C THR A 55 12.13 20.93 -16.04
N SER A 56 10.81 20.80 -16.21
CA SER A 56 10.14 19.57 -16.65
C SER A 56 10.60 19.15 -18.05
N ILE A 57 10.64 20.09 -19.01
CA ILE A 57 11.17 19.83 -20.35
C ILE A 57 12.62 19.37 -20.28
N PHE A 58 13.47 20.11 -19.56
CA PHE A 58 14.89 19.77 -19.42
C PHE A 58 15.07 18.38 -18.79
N SER A 59 14.35 18.08 -17.72
CA SER A 59 14.41 16.81 -17.02
C SER A 59 13.99 15.63 -17.91
N LEU A 60 12.91 15.80 -18.68
CA LEU A 60 12.49 14.80 -19.67
C LEU A 60 13.58 14.57 -20.72
N LEU A 61 14.17 15.63 -21.28
CA LEU A 61 15.19 15.53 -22.32
C LEU A 61 16.54 14.98 -21.84
N LYS A 62 16.84 15.10 -20.54
CA LYS A 62 18.11 14.68 -19.93
C LYS A 62 18.01 13.43 -19.07
N ARG A 63 16.86 12.77 -19.01
CA ARG A 63 16.71 11.52 -18.25
C ARG A 63 17.65 10.42 -18.81
N PRO A 64 18.27 9.59 -17.95
CA PRO A 64 19.08 8.45 -18.34
C PRO A 64 18.32 7.50 -19.25
N ILE A 65 19.02 6.76 -20.11
CA ILE A 65 18.38 5.76 -20.98
C ILE A 65 17.64 4.71 -20.14
N GLY A 66 18.20 4.28 -19.01
CA GLY A 66 17.59 3.30 -18.10
C GLY A 66 16.78 3.90 -16.94
N TRP A 67 16.11 5.05 -17.11
CA TRP A 67 15.37 5.76 -16.05
C TRP A 67 14.30 4.94 -15.30
N TRP A 68 13.94 3.77 -15.83
CA TRP A 68 12.96 2.84 -15.25
C TRP A 68 13.60 1.73 -14.40
N ILE A 69 14.93 1.65 -14.33
CA ILE A 69 15.67 0.62 -13.59
C ILE A 69 16.24 1.27 -12.34
N GLU A 70 15.70 0.87 -11.19
CA GLU A 70 16.15 1.39 -9.90
C GLU A 70 16.47 0.28 -8.89
N ASP A 71 15.85 -0.90 -9.03
CA ASP A 71 16.07 -2.06 -8.16
C ASP A 71 16.59 -3.28 -8.94
N SER A 72 17.42 -4.10 -8.29
CA SER A 72 17.81 -5.42 -8.80
C SER A 72 16.63 -6.38 -8.88
N ASP A 73 15.59 -6.19 -8.06
CA ASP A 73 14.48 -7.12 -7.96
C ASP A 73 13.55 -7.11 -9.20
N PHE A 74 13.66 -6.12 -10.10
CA PHE A 74 12.85 -6.09 -11.32
C PHE A 74 13.05 -7.32 -12.22
N ALA A 75 14.25 -7.89 -12.25
CA ALA A 75 14.52 -9.14 -12.98
C ALA A 75 13.80 -10.34 -12.33
N LEU A 76 13.80 -10.41 -11.00
CA LEU A 76 13.04 -11.39 -10.24
C LEU A 76 11.53 -11.26 -10.53
N TYR A 77 11.01 -10.03 -10.53
CA TYR A 77 9.60 -9.78 -10.82
C TYR A 77 9.22 -10.19 -12.24
N GLU A 78 10.08 -9.94 -13.23
CA GLU A 78 9.85 -10.40 -14.61
C GLU A 78 9.78 -11.93 -14.69
N ALA A 79 10.73 -12.60 -14.04
CA ALA A 79 10.79 -14.06 -13.98
C ALA A 79 9.53 -14.66 -13.34
N ILE A 80 9.05 -14.07 -12.24
CA ILE A 80 7.83 -14.49 -11.54
C ILE A 80 6.58 -14.23 -12.41
N SER A 81 6.43 -13.03 -12.99
CA SER A 81 5.31 -12.70 -13.89
C SER A 81 5.25 -13.65 -15.07
N LYS A 82 6.40 -13.98 -15.70
CA LYS A 82 6.48 -14.96 -16.79
C LYS A 82 6.07 -16.36 -16.35
N THR A 83 6.59 -16.82 -15.22
CA THR A 83 6.26 -18.13 -14.65
C THR A 83 4.75 -18.27 -14.46
N LEU A 84 4.14 -17.31 -13.76
CA LEU A 84 2.70 -17.32 -13.49
C LEU A 84 1.85 -17.17 -14.75
N SER A 85 2.39 -16.49 -15.77
CA SER A 85 1.73 -16.29 -17.05
C SER A 85 1.66 -17.56 -17.91
N ILE A 86 2.70 -18.40 -17.85
CA ILE A 86 2.85 -19.57 -18.74
C ILE A 86 2.50 -20.87 -18.01
N TRP A 87 3.01 -21.05 -16.79
CA TRP A 87 2.95 -22.30 -16.03
C TRP A 87 2.04 -22.23 -14.80
N GLY A 88 1.63 -21.02 -14.40
CA GLY A 88 0.84 -20.81 -13.19
C GLY A 88 1.69 -20.89 -11.92
N PHE A 89 1.04 -21.09 -10.77
CA PHE A 89 1.70 -21.01 -9.45
C PHE A 89 2.44 -22.27 -9.03
N ARG A 90 2.30 -23.38 -9.76
CA ARG A 90 2.90 -24.68 -9.37
C ARG A 90 4.36 -24.84 -9.76
N ASP A 91 4.82 -24.07 -10.73
CA ASP A 91 6.19 -24.09 -11.23
C ASP A 91 6.90 -22.78 -10.86
N ASN A 92 8.24 -22.79 -10.88
CA ASN A 92 9.08 -21.63 -10.60
C ASN A 92 10.32 -21.62 -11.49
N ILE A 93 10.45 -20.61 -12.36
CA ILE A 93 11.59 -20.49 -13.28
C ILE A 93 12.93 -20.29 -12.54
N ASN A 94 12.90 -19.71 -11.34
CA ASN A 94 14.09 -19.40 -10.56
C ASN A 94 14.52 -20.57 -9.66
N ALA A 95 13.64 -21.55 -9.45
CA ALA A 95 13.88 -22.69 -8.58
C ALA A 95 13.09 -23.91 -9.07
N ALA A 96 13.68 -24.67 -9.99
CA ALA A 96 13.06 -25.86 -10.57
C ALA A 96 12.63 -26.87 -9.49
N GLY A 97 11.43 -27.43 -9.65
CA GLY A 97 10.82 -28.34 -8.68
C GLY A 97 10.15 -27.66 -7.49
N THR A 98 10.07 -26.33 -7.46
CA THR A 98 9.36 -25.56 -6.42
C THR A 98 8.20 -24.76 -7.01
N SER A 99 7.23 -24.40 -6.17
CA SER A 99 6.08 -23.57 -6.55
C SER A 99 6.38 -22.07 -6.44
N THR A 100 5.64 -21.26 -7.19
CA THR A 100 5.73 -19.80 -7.15
C THR A 100 4.67 -19.23 -6.22
N ASN A 101 5.09 -18.98 -4.98
CA ASN A 101 4.18 -18.53 -3.92
C ASN A 101 4.32 -17.02 -3.62
N TYR A 102 5.42 -16.40 -4.06
CA TYR A 102 5.77 -15.02 -3.72
C TYR A 102 4.88 -14.00 -4.45
N HIS A 103 4.04 -13.29 -3.69
CA HIS A 103 3.15 -12.21 -4.16
C HIS A 103 2.42 -12.55 -5.47
N TRP A 104 2.02 -13.82 -5.58
CA TRP A 104 1.64 -14.45 -6.83
C TRP A 104 0.51 -13.72 -7.56
N PHE A 105 -0.45 -13.12 -6.85
CA PHE A 105 -1.60 -12.49 -7.51
C PHE A 105 -1.20 -11.21 -8.25
N ALA A 106 -0.34 -10.38 -7.64
CA ALA A 106 0.15 -9.15 -8.26
C ALA A 106 0.92 -9.44 -9.57
N TYR A 107 1.77 -10.48 -9.55
CA TYR A 107 2.57 -10.86 -10.71
C TYR A 107 1.79 -11.69 -11.73
N ALA A 108 0.79 -12.46 -11.32
CA ALA A 108 -0.14 -13.13 -12.24
C ALA A 108 -0.98 -12.09 -13.01
N TRP A 109 -1.43 -11.03 -12.33
CA TRP A 109 -2.09 -9.91 -12.99
C TRP A 109 -1.14 -9.18 -13.94
N SER A 110 0.11 -8.93 -13.54
CA SER A 110 1.12 -8.37 -14.44
C SER A 110 1.30 -9.24 -15.70
N GLY A 111 1.53 -10.55 -15.54
CA GLY A 111 1.67 -11.48 -16.65
C GLY A 111 0.42 -11.58 -17.54
N LEU A 112 -0.79 -11.40 -16.99
CA LEU A 112 -2.01 -11.27 -17.78
C LEU A 112 -2.00 -10.01 -18.64
N ASN A 113 -1.58 -8.87 -18.10
CA ASN A 113 -1.47 -7.61 -18.85
C ASN A 113 -0.46 -7.75 -20.00
N ASP A 114 0.65 -8.46 -19.80
CA ASP A 114 1.64 -8.74 -20.86
C ASP A 114 0.99 -9.47 -22.03
N ARG A 115 0.24 -10.55 -21.73
CA ARG A 115 -0.43 -11.35 -22.76
C ARG A 115 -1.50 -10.56 -23.51
N LEU A 116 -2.27 -9.74 -22.79
CA LEU A 116 -3.37 -8.97 -23.40
C LEU A 116 -2.87 -7.79 -24.23
N SER A 117 -1.81 -7.13 -23.79
CA SER A 117 -1.25 -5.96 -24.47
C SER A 117 -0.23 -6.29 -25.56
N GLY A 118 0.36 -7.49 -25.52
CA GLY A 118 1.53 -7.84 -26.33
C GLY A 118 2.79 -7.10 -25.89
N ALA A 119 2.78 -6.37 -24.76
CA ALA A 119 3.94 -5.68 -24.25
C ALA A 119 4.98 -6.68 -23.71
N PRO A 120 6.28 -6.41 -23.89
CA PRO A 120 7.32 -7.20 -23.22
C PRO A 120 7.15 -7.16 -21.70
N ALA A 121 7.32 -8.29 -21.02
CA ALA A 121 7.16 -8.39 -19.56
C ALA A 121 7.99 -7.37 -18.79
N TRP A 122 9.22 -7.12 -19.25
CA TRP A 122 10.08 -6.06 -18.72
C TRP A 122 9.44 -4.67 -18.81
N VAL A 123 8.80 -4.32 -19.93
CA VAL A 123 8.10 -3.04 -20.11
C VAL A 123 6.93 -2.92 -19.16
N SER A 124 6.16 -3.99 -19.03
CA SER A 124 4.98 -4.01 -18.19
C SER A 124 5.32 -3.83 -16.71
N ASN A 125 6.23 -4.65 -16.19
CA ASN A 125 6.67 -4.60 -14.79
C ASN A 125 7.35 -3.27 -14.42
N THR A 126 8.18 -2.71 -15.30
CA THR A 126 8.95 -1.50 -14.98
C THR A 126 8.17 -0.20 -15.19
N ARG A 127 7.10 -0.21 -16.01
CA ARG A 127 6.42 1.03 -16.44
C ARG A 127 4.91 0.96 -16.39
N ILE A 128 4.29 -0.01 -17.07
CA ILE A 128 2.83 -0.04 -17.24
C ILE A 128 2.15 -0.31 -15.90
N ILE A 129 2.54 -1.35 -15.19
CA ILE A 129 1.95 -1.76 -13.91
C ILE A 129 2.10 -0.68 -12.83
N PRO A 130 3.30 -0.09 -12.62
CA PRO A 130 3.44 1.06 -11.73
C PRO A 130 2.46 2.19 -12.04
N VAL A 131 2.40 2.65 -13.30
CA VAL A 131 1.53 3.77 -13.70
C VAL A 131 0.05 3.42 -13.49
N MET A 132 -0.39 2.25 -13.97
CA MET A 132 -1.78 1.83 -13.82
C MET A 132 -2.20 1.74 -12.35
N THR A 133 -1.33 1.19 -11.50
CA THR A 133 -1.62 1.01 -10.08
C THR A 133 -1.65 2.34 -9.34
N ILE A 134 -0.73 3.28 -9.64
CA ILE A 134 -0.73 4.62 -9.05
C ILE A 134 -1.97 5.41 -9.47
N VAL A 135 -2.33 5.37 -10.76
CA VAL A 135 -3.54 6.01 -11.25
C VAL A 135 -4.75 5.48 -10.49
N GLY A 136 -4.89 4.16 -10.40
CA GLY A 136 -5.95 3.52 -9.62
C GLY A 136 -5.95 3.96 -8.15
N LEU A 137 -4.77 4.00 -7.52
CA LEU A 137 -4.61 4.36 -6.12
C LEU A 137 -5.03 5.81 -5.85
N VAL A 138 -4.59 6.75 -6.69
CA VAL A 138 -4.97 8.17 -6.55
C VAL A 138 -6.48 8.36 -6.75
N LEU A 139 -7.06 7.69 -7.75
CA LEU A 139 -8.50 7.78 -8.03
C LEU A 139 -9.35 7.14 -6.92
N ILE A 140 -8.94 6.00 -6.36
CA ILE A 140 -9.70 5.36 -5.28
C ILE A 140 -9.60 6.16 -3.98
N VAL A 141 -8.44 6.74 -3.67
CA VAL A 141 -8.28 7.63 -2.50
C VAL A 141 -9.14 8.88 -2.67
N TRP A 142 -9.13 9.50 -3.85
CA TRP A 142 -10.02 10.63 -4.17
C TRP A 142 -11.49 10.25 -3.94
N SER A 143 -11.92 9.15 -4.56
CA SER A 143 -13.31 8.66 -4.49
C SER A 143 -13.74 8.33 -3.06
N LEU A 144 -12.85 7.72 -2.27
CA LEU A 144 -13.09 7.40 -0.87
C LEU A 144 -13.28 8.67 -0.03
N LEU A 145 -12.40 9.65 -0.19
CA LEU A 145 -12.49 10.88 0.60
C LEU A 145 -13.70 11.75 0.18
N GLU A 146 -14.04 11.80 -1.10
CA GLU A 146 -15.30 12.41 -1.56
C GLU A 146 -16.51 11.70 -0.95
N ARG A 147 -16.50 10.36 -0.93
CA ARG A 147 -17.58 9.57 -0.36
C ARG A 147 -17.77 9.82 1.15
N LEU A 148 -16.68 10.07 1.86
CA LEU A 148 -16.69 10.47 3.27
C LEU A 148 -17.03 11.95 3.48
N SER A 149 -17.43 12.66 2.42
CA SER A 149 -17.83 14.07 2.43
C SER A 149 -16.74 15.03 2.93
N PHE A 150 -15.46 14.66 2.74
CA PHE A 150 -14.36 15.57 3.04
C PHE A 150 -14.33 16.74 2.07
N SER A 151 -13.91 17.90 2.57
CA SER A 151 -13.76 19.09 1.72
C SER A 151 -12.67 18.86 0.67
N ARG A 152 -12.81 19.52 -0.49
CA ARG A 152 -11.84 19.42 -1.58
C ARG A 152 -10.39 19.74 -1.14
N GLN A 153 -10.23 20.66 -0.18
CA GLN A 153 -8.92 21.00 0.38
C GLN A 153 -8.30 19.82 1.16
N VAL A 154 -9.12 19.09 1.93
CA VAL A 154 -8.69 17.89 2.66
C VAL A 154 -8.32 16.78 1.68
N ILE A 155 -9.09 16.59 0.61
CA ILE A 155 -8.79 15.60 -0.44
C ILE A 155 -7.44 15.90 -1.09
N ILE A 156 -7.25 17.15 -1.55
CA ILE A 156 -6.00 17.60 -2.16
C ILE A 156 -4.82 17.45 -1.18
N GLY A 157 -4.99 17.90 0.06
CA GLY A 157 -3.96 17.78 1.10
C GLY A 157 -3.59 16.33 1.37
N SER A 158 -4.57 15.44 1.46
CA SER A 158 -4.36 14.01 1.68
C SER A 158 -3.59 13.37 0.52
N LEU A 159 -3.94 13.70 -0.73
CA LEU A 159 -3.22 13.21 -1.90
C LEU A 159 -1.78 13.72 -1.98
N LEU A 160 -1.54 14.98 -1.63
CA LEU A 160 -0.18 15.53 -1.57
C LEU A 160 0.64 14.82 -0.49
N ILE A 161 0.08 14.63 0.70
CA ILE A 161 0.70 13.88 1.80
C ILE A 161 1.04 12.47 1.32
N VAL A 162 0.09 11.75 0.72
CA VAL A 162 0.31 10.40 0.18
C VAL A 162 1.43 10.38 -0.85
N GLY A 163 1.48 11.38 -1.73
CA GLY A 163 2.51 11.48 -2.77
C GLY A 163 3.88 11.88 -2.26
N SER A 164 3.96 12.68 -1.19
CA SER A 164 5.23 13.15 -0.62
C SER A 164 5.72 12.34 0.57
N PHE A 165 4.92 11.41 1.09
CA PHE A 165 5.27 10.65 2.28
C PHE A 165 6.44 9.71 2.00
N ASP A 166 7.52 9.89 2.76
CA ASP A 166 8.69 9.03 2.79
C ASP A 166 9.18 8.93 4.23
N THR A 167 9.58 7.73 4.67
CA THR A 167 10.22 7.55 5.97
C THR A 167 11.74 7.61 5.83
N ILE A 168 12.43 7.66 6.97
CA ILE A 168 13.88 7.44 7.02
C ILE A 168 14.21 6.09 6.36
N GLN A 169 15.30 6.04 5.60
CA GLN A 169 15.80 4.83 4.97
C GLN A 169 16.30 3.87 6.04
N THR A 170 15.71 2.68 6.12
CA THR A 170 16.09 1.67 7.11
C THR A 170 16.89 0.54 6.47
N TRP A 171 16.51 0.09 5.26
CA TRP A 171 17.21 -0.98 4.54
C TRP A 171 17.64 -0.52 3.14
N GLY A 172 18.55 0.45 3.09
CA GLY A 172 18.97 1.08 1.83
C GLY A 172 17.89 1.91 1.13
N ARG A 173 16.63 1.85 1.59
CA ARG A 173 15.48 2.60 1.10
C ARG A 173 14.52 2.96 2.24
N GLY A 174 13.79 4.06 2.05
CA GLY A 174 12.72 4.55 2.93
C GLY A 174 11.36 3.98 2.53
N PHE A 175 10.37 4.16 3.39
CA PHE A 175 9.01 3.68 3.13
C PHE A 175 8.16 4.78 2.53
N LYS A 176 7.55 4.47 1.40
CA LYS A 176 6.65 5.36 0.65
C LYS A 176 5.30 4.67 0.48
N ILE A 177 4.22 5.44 0.39
CA ILE A 177 2.91 4.83 0.16
C ILE A 177 2.84 4.25 -1.27
N GLY A 178 3.53 4.88 -2.22
CA GLY A 178 3.71 4.34 -3.57
C GLY A 178 5.13 3.84 -3.84
N ILE A 179 5.64 2.90 -3.05
CA ILE A 179 6.89 2.19 -3.37
C ILE A 179 6.68 1.40 -4.67
N ILE A 180 7.04 1.97 -5.81
CA ILE A 180 6.88 1.30 -7.11
C ILE A 180 7.97 0.25 -7.36
N ALA A 181 9.10 0.32 -6.64
CA ALA A 181 10.09 -0.75 -6.60
C ALA A 181 9.56 -2.06 -5.99
N SER A 182 8.40 -2.02 -5.33
CA SER A 182 7.66 -3.20 -4.89
C SER A 182 6.27 -3.17 -5.53
N PRO A 183 6.10 -3.63 -6.78
CA PRO A 183 4.80 -3.60 -7.48
C PRO A 183 3.67 -4.27 -6.69
N SER A 184 4.01 -5.33 -5.96
CA SER A 184 3.11 -6.05 -5.05
C SER A 184 2.63 -5.20 -3.87
N GLN A 185 3.48 -4.34 -3.30
CA GLN A 185 3.09 -3.40 -2.24
C GLN A 185 2.02 -2.44 -2.75
N ILE A 186 2.32 -1.73 -3.85
CA ILE A 186 1.40 -0.70 -4.35
C ILE A 186 0.10 -1.30 -4.90
N TYR A 187 0.17 -2.49 -5.50
CA TYR A 187 -1.00 -3.22 -5.96
C TYR A 187 -1.85 -3.75 -4.80
N GLY A 188 -1.23 -4.32 -3.77
CA GLY A 188 -1.92 -4.70 -2.53
C GLY A 188 -2.61 -3.53 -1.86
N THR A 189 -1.96 -2.36 -1.81
CA THR A 189 -2.53 -1.12 -1.28
C THR A 189 -3.74 -0.65 -2.09
N LEU A 190 -3.67 -0.67 -3.44
CA LEU A 190 -4.83 -0.37 -4.29
C LEU A 190 -6.02 -1.28 -3.97
N LEU A 191 -5.79 -2.58 -3.85
CA LEU A 191 -6.84 -3.54 -3.52
C LEU A 191 -7.41 -3.31 -2.11
N LEU A 192 -6.57 -2.96 -1.14
CA LEU A 192 -7.00 -2.65 0.23
C LEU A 192 -7.88 -1.38 0.27
N PHE A 193 -7.50 -0.31 -0.43
CA PHE A 193 -8.35 0.88 -0.54
C PHE A 193 -9.63 0.62 -1.32
N THR A 194 -9.59 -0.24 -2.33
CA THR A 194 -10.80 -0.70 -3.05
C THR A 194 -11.72 -1.45 -2.09
N PHE A 195 -11.18 -2.32 -1.24
CA PHE A 195 -11.95 -3.01 -0.20
C PHE A 195 -12.59 -2.02 0.75
N LEU A 196 -11.80 -1.07 1.26
CA LEU A 196 -12.27 -0.04 2.18
C LEU A 196 -13.40 0.80 1.56
N TYR A 197 -13.27 1.18 0.28
CA TYR A 197 -14.32 1.90 -0.45
C TYR A 197 -15.63 1.09 -0.52
N LEU A 198 -15.57 -0.19 -0.91
CA LEU A 198 -16.74 -1.06 -0.94
C LEU A 198 -17.33 -1.28 0.46
N PHE A 199 -16.49 -1.39 1.48
CA PHE A 199 -16.91 -1.50 2.88
C PHE A 199 -17.66 -0.24 3.35
N VAL A 200 -17.18 0.95 2.97
CA VAL A 200 -17.87 2.23 3.25
C VAL A 200 -19.23 2.28 2.55
N LEU A 201 -19.32 1.87 1.28
CA LEU A 201 -20.60 1.79 0.56
C LEU A 201 -21.57 0.79 1.19
N PHE A 202 -21.06 -0.35 1.65
CA PHE A 202 -21.83 -1.36 2.35
C PHE A 202 -22.42 -0.83 3.66
N ASN A 203 -21.61 -0.18 4.50
CA ASN A 203 -22.08 0.37 5.78
C ASN A 203 -23.08 1.51 5.58
N ALA A 204 -22.92 2.28 4.50
CA ALA A 204 -23.89 3.29 4.09
C ALA A 204 -25.16 2.71 3.45
N LYS A 205 -25.28 1.38 3.33
CA LYS A 205 -26.41 0.66 2.72
C LYS A 205 -26.62 0.95 1.23
N GLU A 206 -25.61 1.48 0.54
CA GLU A 206 -25.64 1.75 -0.90
C GLU A 206 -25.14 0.54 -1.71
N LEU A 207 -24.42 -0.37 -1.07
CA LEU A 207 -23.99 -1.64 -1.64
C LEU A 207 -24.65 -2.80 -0.90
N LYS A 208 -25.35 -3.68 -1.64
CA LYS A 208 -25.83 -4.94 -1.08
C LYS A 208 -24.64 -5.87 -0.81
N LEU A 209 -24.73 -6.68 0.25
CA LEU A 209 -23.71 -7.66 0.57
C LEU A 209 -23.54 -8.66 -0.59
N PHE A 210 -22.42 -8.59 -1.30
CA PHE A 210 -22.06 -9.52 -2.35
C PHE A 210 -20.81 -10.30 -1.95
N LEU A 211 -21.04 -11.41 -1.23
CA LEU A 211 -19.99 -12.24 -0.63
C LEU A 211 -18.88 -12.68 -1.62
N PRO A 212 -19.19 -13.09 -2.87
CA PRO A 212 -18.15 -13.47 -3.82
C PRO A 212 -17.16 -12.34 -4.13
N LEU A 213 -17.61 -11.09 -4.24
CA LEU A 213 -16.73 -9.96 -4.51
C LEU A 213 -15.78 -9.69 -3.34
N PHE A 214 -16.31 -9.66 -2.11
CA PHE A 214 -15.48 -9.47 -0.92
C PHE A 214 -14.48 -10.62 -0.73
N PHE A 215 -14.88 -11.86 -1.01
CA PHE A 215 -13.98 -13.00 -0.99
C PHE A 215 -12.86 -12.89 -2.01
N VAL A 216 -13.19 -12.64 -3.29
CA VAL A 216 -12.20 -12.49 -4.36
C VAL A 216 -11.24 -11.34 -4.06
N LEU A 217 -11.76 -10.22 -3.54
CA LEU A 217 -10.93 -9.07 -3.19
C LEU A 217 -10.00 -9.39 -2.02
N ALA A 218 -10.49 -10.03 -0.95
CA ALA A 218 -9.67 -10.47 0.16
C ALA A 218 -8.59 -11.48 -0.28
N PHE A 219 -8.95 -12.44 -1.13
CA PHE A 219 -8.03 -13.44 -1.67
C PHE A 219 -6.94 -12.77 -2.51
N SER A 220 -7.33 -11.81 -3.35
CA SER A 220 -6.43 -10.97 -4.15
C SER A 220 -5.49 -10.12 -3.28
N ILE A 221 -5.98 -9.56 -2.18
CA ILE A 221 -5.17 -8.77 -1.23
C ILE A 221 -4.08 -9.64 -0.60
N VAL A 222 -4.44 -10.81 -0.08
CA VAL A 222 -3.49 -11.78 0.48
C VAL A 222 -2.48 -12.22 -0.58
N GLY A 223 -2.96 -12.49 -1.79
CA GLY A 223 -2.13 -12.91 -2.92
C GLY A 223 -1.21 -11.82 -3.45
N ALA A 224 -1.58 -10.54 -3.31
CA ALA A 224 -0.72 -9.42 -3.62
C ALA A 224 0.38 -9.28 -2.57
N LYS A 225 0.02 -9.32 -1.29
CA LYS A 225 0.97 -9.35 -0.17
C LYS A 225 0.29 -9.84 1.11
N VAL A 226 0.91 -10.82 1.77
CA VAL A 226 0.34 -11.46 2.97
C VAL A 226 0.10 -10.45 4.09
N ALA A 227 1.00 -9.48 4.26
CA ALA A 227 0.87 -8.42 5.26
C ALA A 227 -0.47 -7.67 5.13
N HIS A 228 -0.84 -7.24 3.92
CA HIS A 228 -2.14 -6.57 3.68
C HIS A 228 -3.34 -7.45 4.04
N GLY A 229 -3.25 -8.76 3.81
CA GLY A 229 -4.29 -9.71 4.22
C GLY A 229 -4.47 -9.77 5.74
N VAL A 230 -3.37 -9.83 6.49
CA VAL A 230 -3.39 -9.83 7.96
C VAL A 230 -3.93 -8.51 8.51
N ILE A 231 -3.51 -7.38 7.93
CA ILE A 231 -4.01 -6.06 8.30
C ILE A 231 -5.51 -5.93 8.05
N LEU A 232 -6.01 -6.44 6.92
CA LEU A 232 -7.44 -6.45 6.64
C LEU A 232 -8.22 -7.31 7.64
N ALA A 233 -7.69 -8.48 8.02
CA ALA A 233 -8.30 -9.32 9.06
C ALA A 233 -8.35 -8.61 10.41
N GLY A 234 -7.27 -7.90 10.78
CA GLY A 234 -7.21 -7.07 11.96
C GLY A 234 -8.22 -5.93 11.98
N ALA A 235 -8.35 -5.22 10.87
CA ALA A 235 -9.30 -4.13 10.67
C ALA A 235 -10.76 -4.61 10.85
N LEU A 236 -11.13 -5.70 10.18
CA LEU A 236 -12.48 -6.27 10.28
C LEU A 236 -12.73 -6.96 11.62
N GLY A 237 -11.69 -7.56 12.22
CA GLY A 237 -11.75 -8.14 13.55
C GLY A 237 -12.08 -7.08 14.61
N ALA A 238 -11.47 -5.90 14.53
CA ALA A 238 -11.76 -4.78 15.41
C ALA A 238 -13.20 -4.25 15.23
N VAL A 239 -13.66 -4.10 13.98
CA VAL A 239 -15.06 -3.72 13.70
C VAL A 239 -16.03 -4.76 14.26
N TRP A 240 -15.78 -6.05 13.99
CA TRP A 240 -16.62 -7.12 14.47
C TRP A 240 -16.66 -7.17 16.00
N LEU A 241 -15.51 -7.04 16.67
CA LEU A 241 -15.43 -7.01 18.12
C LEU A 241 -16.22 -5.83 18.70
N PHE A 242 -16.07 -4.64 18.11
CA PHE A 242 -16.86 -3.47 18.50
C PHE A 242 -18.37 -3.73 18.36
N GLN A 243 -18.80 -4.25 17.21
CA GLN A 243 -20.21 -4.55 16.95
C GLN A 243 -20.74 -5.63 17.89
N PHE A 244 -19.96 -6.67 18.17
CA PHE A 244 -20.29 -7.69 19.16
C PHE A 244 -20.43 -7.09 20.56
N VAL A 245 -19.50 -6.25 21.01
CA VAL A 245 -19.57 -5.62 22.33
C VAL A 245 -20.79 -4.69 22.44
N ARG A 246 -21.10 -3.94 21.37
CA ARG A 246 -22.21 -2.99 21.30
C ARG A 246 -23.58 -3.66 21.24
N THR A 247 -23.74 -4.68 20.41
CA THR A 247 -25.04 -5.30 20.12
C THR A 247 -25.27 -6.60 20.88
N LYS A 248 -24.21 -7.18 21.45
CA LYS A 248 -24.16 -8.55 22.01
C LYS A 248 -24.53 -9.66 21.02
N ALA A 249 -24.57 -9.34 19.72
CA ALA A 249 -24.87 -10.31 18.66
C ALA A 249 -23.58 -10.85 18.04
N LEU A 250 -23.41 -12.17 18.08
CA LEU A 250 -22.27 -12.85 17.45
C LEU A 250 -22.38 -12.87 15.92
N PHE A 251 -23.59 -12.99 15.40
CA PHE A 251 -23.89 -13.09 13.98
C PHE A 251 -24.45 -11.77 13.46
N THR A 252 -23.57 -10.98 12.86
CA THR A 252 -23.89 -9.71 12.20
C THR A 252 -23.41 -9.79 10.75
N PRO A 253 -23.82 -8.86 9.87
CA PRO A 253 -23.24 -8.78 8.53
C PRO A 253 -21.71 -8.62 8.54
N HIS A 254 -21.13 -7.98 9.57
CA HIS A 254 -19.68 -7.89 9.74
C HIS A 254 -19.03 -9.24 10.08
N SER A 255 -19.75 -10.14 10.76
CA SER A 255 -19.29 -11.50 11.01
C SER A 255 -19.06 -12.26 9.70
N LEU A 256 -19.93 -12.05 8.69
CA LEU A 256 -19.77 -12.66 7.37
C LEU A 256 -18.51 -12.13 6.66
N HIS A 257 -18.25 -10.82 6.69
CA HIS A 257 -17.01 -10.26 6.15
C HIS A 257 -15.79 -10.89 6.84
N LEU A 258 -15.76 -10.94 8.18
CA LEU A 258 -14.65 -11.54 8.91
C LEU A 258 -14.42 -13.00 8.49
N VAL A 259 -15.48 -13.82 8.44
CA VAL A 259 -15.39 -15.22 8.01
C VAL A 259 -14.87 -15.33 6.57
N LEU A 260 -15.33 -14.46 5.66
CA LEU A 260 -14.84 -14.46 4.27
C LEU A 260 -13.35 -14.12 4.18
N ILE A 261 -12.87 -13.16 4.95
CA ILE A 261 -11.46 -12.77 4.94
C ILE A 261 -10.60 -13.89 5.51
N LEU A 262 -11.04 -14.51 6.62
CA LEU A 262 -10.36 -15.67 7.19
C LEU A 262 -10.36 -16.86 6.23
N ALA A 263 -11.47 -17.10 5.52
CA ALA A 263 -11.56 -18.12 4.47
C ALA A 263 -10.64 -17.79 3.29
N ALA A 264 -10.55 -16.54 2.86
CA ALA A 264 -9.65 -16.09 1.80
C ALA A 264 -8.17 -16.26 2.19
N ILE A 265 -7.81 -15.91 3.42
CA ILE A 265 -6.47 -16.16 3.98
C ILE A 265 -6.20 -17.66 3.99
N TYR A 266 -7.08 -18.46 4.59
CA TYR A 266 -6.91 -19.90 4.70
C TYR A 266 -6.77 -20.56 3.32
N THR A 267 -7.64 -20.22 2.36
CA THR A 267 -7.58 -20.78 1.00
C THR A 267 -6.32 -20.36 0.26
N SER A 268 -5.87 -19.11 0.37
CA SER A 268 -4.58 -18.66 -0.18
C SER A 268 -3.42 -19.45 0.39
N PHE A 269 -3.40 -19.65 1.70
CA PHE A 269 -2.34 -20.43 2.35
C PHE A 269 -2.38 -21.90 1.95
N TYR A 270 -3.56 -22.51 1.93
CA TYR A 270 -3.73 -23.93 1.63
C TYR A 270 -3.39 -24.25 0.17
N PHE A 271 -3.94 -23.50 -0.78
CA PHE A 271 -3.83 -23.83 -2.21
C PHE A 271 -2.59 -23.27 -2.89
N ILE A 272 -2.12 -22.09 -2.46
CA ILE A 272 -1.04 -21.38 -3.16
C ILE A 272 0.25 -21.39 -2.36
N ILE A 273 0.22 -20.98 -1.09
CA ILE A 273 1.44 -20.86 -0.29
C ILE A 273 1.93 -22.25 0.19
N GLY A 274 1.13 -23.30 0.10
CA GLY A 274 1.52 -24.65 0.52
C GLY A 274 1.49 -24.85 2.04
N GLY A 275 0.61 -24.13 2.73
CA GLY A 275 0.47 -24.14 4.18
C GLY A 275 1.52 -23.28 4.91
N GLY A 276 1.65 -23.49 6.23
CA GLY A 276 2.57 -22.70 7.07
C GLY A 276 4.05 -22.86 6.74
N GLY A 277 4.44 -23.95 6.06
CA GLY A 277 5.82 -24.27 5.70
C GLY A 277 6.28 -23.78 4.31
N GLY A 278 5.38 -23.26 3.47
CA GLY A 278 5.72 -22.81 2.11
C GLY A 278 5.79 -21.28 1.94
N SER A 279 5.69 -20.53 3.04
CA SER A 279 6.12 -19.13 3.09
C SER A 279 7.64 -19.09 3.06
N SER A 280 8.23 -18.33 2.12
CA SER A 280 9.67 -18.27 1.88
C SER A 280 10.49 -17.70 3.04
N ARG A 281 9.85 -17.14 4.07
CA ARG A 281 10.51 -16.43 5.19
C ARG A 281 9.75 -16.61 6.51
N GLY A 282 9.37 -17.84 6.86
CA GLY A 282 8.50 -18.16 8.01
C GLY A 282 8.65 -17.21 9.21
N MET A 283 7.52 -16.77 9.77
CA MET A 283 7.53 -15.79 10.87
C MET A 283 7.60 -16.50 12.22
N LEU A 284 8.46 -15.99 13.10
CA LEU A 284 8.56 -16.43 14.49
C LEU A 284 7.92 -15.40 15.40
N LEU A 285 7.47 -15.85 16.58
CA LEU A 285 7.08 -14.93 17.65
C LEU A 285 8.35 -14.46 18.35
N ASP A 286 8.62 -13.17 18.28
CA ASP A 286 9.74 -12.54 18.96
C ASP A 286 9.46 -11.06 19.19
N GLN A 287 10.01 -10.49 20.25
CA GLN A 287 9.76 -9.11 20.63
C GLN A 287 10.75 -8.18 19.94
N VAL A 288 10.22 -7.25 19.16
CA VAL A 288 10.95 -6.14 18.53
C VAL A 288 12.21 -6.56 17.78
N ALA A 289 12.19 -7.76 17.19
CA ALA A 289 13.32 -8.35 16.46
C ALA A 289 13.79 -7.49 15.27
N PHE A 290 12.91 -6.65 14.73
CA PHE A 290 13.26 -5.72 13.68
C PHE A 290 14.39 -4.78 14.07
N VAL A 291 14.57 -4.51 15.37
CA VAL A 291 15.69 -3.71 15.90
C VAL A 291 17.02 -4.35 15.49
N ASP A 292 17.14 -5.67 15.63
CA ASP A 292 18.33 -6.41 15.21
C ASP A 292 18.47 -6.44 13.69
N GLY A 293 17.35 -6.61 12.98
CA GLY A 293 17.37 -6.63 11.51
C GLY A 293 17.78 -5.30 10.88
N ILE A 294 17.41 -4.16 11.49
CA ILE A 294 17.82 -2.82 11.05
C ILE A 294 19.26 -2.52 11.47
N SER A 295 19.60 -2.77 12.73
CA SER A 295 20.84 -2.27 13.31
C SER A 295 22.03 -3.21 13.17
N GLY A 296 21.79 -4.52 13.00
CA GLY A 296 22.82 -5.57 12.96
C GLY A 296 23.59 -5.81 14.27
N ASP A 297 23.66 -4.81 15.16
CA ASP A 297 24.54 -4.76 16.33
C ASP A 297 23.79 -4.72 17.68
N PHE A 298 22.45 -4.78 17.68
CA PHE A 298 21.67 -4.70 18.93
C PHE A 298 21.59 -6.02 19.72
N ARG A 299 21.93 -7.15 19.11
CA ARG A 299 21.83 -8.49 19.72
C ARG A 299 22.59 -8.67 21.04
N ALA A 300 23.61 -7.85 21.29
CA ALA A 300 24.40 -7.88 22.51
C ALA A 300 23.68 -7.27 23.73
N TYR A 301 22.61 -6.50 23.52
CA TYR A 301 21.90 -5.80 24.59
C TYR A 301 20.73 -6.61 25.16
N GLY A 302 20.26 -6.25 26.36
CA GLY A 302 19.07 -6.86 26.96
C GLY A 302 17.76 -6.37 26.32
N LEU A 303 16.67 -7.08 26.61
CA LEU A 303 15.32 -6.80 26.07
C LEU A 303 14.84 -5.36 26.35
N VAL A 304 15.19 -4.77 27.49
CA VAL A 304 14.81 -3.37 27.81
C VAL A 304 15.40 -2.38 26.80
N ILE A 305 16.68 -2.57 26.43
CA ILE A 305 17.37 -1.71 25.47
C ILE A 305 16.78 -1.93 24.07
N HIS A 306 16.43 -3.18 23.73
CA HIS A 306 15.72 -3.48 22.49
C HIS A 306 14.40 -2.72 22.40
N TRP A 307 13.57 -2.75 23.46
CA TRP A 307 12.32 -2.00 23.47
C TRP A 307 12.52 -0.48 23.40
N LEU A 308 13.54 0.07 24.04
CA LEU A 308 13.86 1.50 23.92
C LEU A 308 14.22 1.86 22.47
N ALA A 309 15.07 1.07 21.82
CA ALA A 309 15.42 1.26 20.42
C ALA A 309 14.20 1.08 19.51
N ALA A 310 13.38 0.06 19.76
CA ALA A 310 12.15 -0.19 19.05
C ALA A 310 11.21 1.01 19.12
N LEU A 311 11.02 1.61 20.30
CA LEU A 311 10.19 2.81 20.45
C LEU A 311 10.78 3.99 19.67
N ILE A 312 12.10 4.19 19.70
CA ILE A 312 12.77 5.24 18.92
C ILE A 312 12.51 5.04 17.42
N PHE A 313 12.70 3.81 16.91
CA PHE A 313 12.41 3.48 15.51
C PHE A 313 10.93 3.67 15.21
N LEU A 314 10.02 3.18 16.06
CA LEU A 314 8.60 3.28 15.83
C LEU A 314 8.13 4.75 15.78
N PHE A 315 8.60 5.60 16.69
CA PHE A 315 8.27 7.02 16.66
C PHE A 315 8.91 7.76 15.48
N GLY A 316 10.17 7.45 15.16
CA GLY A 316 10.89 8.07 14.05
C GLY A 316 10.34 7.68 12.67
N MET A 317 9.84 6.45 12.53
CA MET A 317 9.32 5.92 11.27
C MET A 317 7.82 6.11 11.09
N TYR A 318 7.05 5.98 12.18
CA TYR A 318 5.57 5.94 12.12
C TYR A 318 4.90 7.17 12.72
N GLY A 319 5.66 8.22 13.03
CA GLY A 319 5.12 9.43 13.66
C GLY A 319 3.88 9.98 12.94
N PHE A 320 3.90 10.09 11.61
CA PHE A 320 2.77 10.59 10.84
C PHE A 320 1.54 9.66 10.87
N GLN A 321 1.75 8.34 10.79
CA GLN A 321 0.69 7.34 10.89
C GLN A 321 0.05 7.34 12.29
N LEU A 322 0.87 7.50 13.34
CA LEU A 322 0.40 7.65 14.73
C LEU A 322 -0.42 8.94 14.90
N PHE A 323 -0.01 10.05 14.30
CA PHE A 323 -0.83 11.27 14.25
C PHE A 323 -2.15 11.05 13.51
N GLY A 324 -2.13 10.31 12.39
CA GLY A 324 -3.33 9.93 11.65
C GLY A 324 -4.32 9.14 12.51
N LEU A 325 -3.84 8.18 13.29
CA LEU A 325 -4.67 7.43 14.23
C LEU A 325 -5.31 8.34 15.29
N LEU A 326 -4.51 9.21 15.92
CA LEU A 326 -5.01 10.18 16.91
C LEU A 326 -6.06 11.11 16.30
N ALA A 327 -5.84 11.56 15.06
CA ALA A 327 -6.76 12.39 14.32
C ALA A 327 -8.09 11.67 14.06
N ILE A 328 -8.08 10.37 13.73
CA ILE A 328 -9.32 9.59 13.53
C ILE A 328 -10.17 9.56 14.81
N PHE A 329 -9.56 9.36 15.97
CA PHE A 329 -10.31 9.34 17.22
C PHE A 329 -10.88 10.71 17.61
N TYR A 330 -10.19 11.80 17.26
CA TYR A 330 -10.58 13.15 17.63
C TYR A 330 -11.57 13.79 16.66
N PHE A 331 -11.42 13.55 15.35
CA PHE A 331 -12.15 14.30 14.32
C PHE A 331 -13.30 13.53 13.66
N TYR A 332 -13.32 12.20 13.69
CA TYR A 332 -14.42 11.46 13.05
C TYR A 332 -15.70 11.52 13.89
N SER A 333 -16.85 11.54 13.22
CA SER A 333 -18.16 11.58 13.88
C SER A 333 -18.59 10.20 14.42
N SER A 334 -19.68 10.15 15.18
CA SER A 334 -20.33 8.90 15.63
C SER A 334 -20.95 8.10 14.48
N GLU A 335 -21.27 8.75 13.36
CA GLU A 335 -21.85 8.10 12.17
C GLU A 335 -20.82 7.24 11.42
N GLN A 336 -19.53 7.52 11.60
CA GLN A 336 -18.42 6.80 10.97
C GLN A 336 -17.72 5.85 11.96
N ILE A 337 -18.43 5.37 12.98
CA ILE A 337 -17.85 4.59 14.08
C ILE A 337 -17.18 3.30 13.58
N ASP A 338 -17.76 2.59 12.62
CA ASP A 338 -17.16 1.37 12.07
C ASP A 338 -15.84 1.68 11.34
N LEU A 339 -15.73 2.82 10.68
CA LEU A 339 -14.51 3.25 10.02
C LEU A 339 -13.41 3.61 11.04
N LYS A 340 -13.78 4.19 12.19
CA LYS A 340 -12.84 4.41 13.31
C LYS A 340 -12.24 3.09 13.80
N PHE A 341 -13.08 2.08 14.04
CA PHE A 341 -12.61 0.77 14.49
C PHE A 341 -11.86 0.00 13.41
N PHE A 342 -12.24 0.17 12.14
CA PHE A 342 -11.47 -0.37 11.02
C PHE A 342 -10.03 0.17 11.03
N ALA A 343 -9.87 1.50 11.06
CA ALA A 343 -8.56 2.13 11.08
C ALA A 343 -7.75 1.81 12.35
N ALA A 344 -8.41 1.76 13.51
CA ALA A 344 -7.77 1.34 14.75
C ALA A 344 -7.28 -0.11 14.69
N GLY A 345 -8.09 -1.01 14.12
CA GLY A 345 -7.73 -2.40 13.90
C GLY A 345 -6.56 -2.55 12.93
N THR A 346 -6.55 -1.80 11.82
CA THR A 346 -5.41 -1.72 10.88
C THR A 346 -4.12 -1.37 11.61
N ALA A 347 -4.12 -0.23 12.32
CA ALA A 347 -2.92 0.27 12.98
C ALA A 347 -2.46 -0.62 14.14
N ALA A 348 -3.38 -1.10 14.98
CA ALA A 348 -3.04 -2.01 16.06
C ALA A 348 -2.44 -3.31 15.53
N THR A 349 -3.02 -3.89 14.48
CA THR A 349 -2.51 -5.13 13.87
C THR A 349 -1.16 -4.93 13.23
N GLY A 350 -0.93 -3.80 12.55
CA GLY A 350 0.38 -3.45 12.00
C GLY A 350 1.45 -3.32 13.08
N LEU A 351 1.18 -2.52 14.12
CA LEU A 351 2.11 -2.31 15.23
C LEU A 351 2.39 -3.60 16.00
N LEU A 352 1.35 -4.39 16.32
CA LEU A 352 1.53 -5.66 17.03
C LEU A 352 2.31 -6.67 16.18
N SER A 353 2.04 -6.74 14.87
CA SER A 353 2.77 -7.65 13.98
C SER A 353 4.25 -7.24 13.87
N ALA A 354 4.56 -5.95 13.74
CA ALA A 354 5.94 -5.48 13.76
C ALA A 354 6.62 -5.67 15.12
N ALA A 355 5.89 -5.53 16.23
CA ALA A 355 6.46 -5.62 17.57
C ALA A 355 6.63 -7.06 18.07
N PHE A 356 5.85 -8.02 17.57
CA PHE A 356 5.80 -9.38 18.13
C PHE A 356 6.07 -10.50 17.11
N LEU A 357 6.32 -10.15 15.85
CA LEU A 357 6.78 -11.12 14.86
C LEU A 357 8.21 -10.79 14.45
N SER A 358 8.96 -11.84 14.14
CA SER A 358 10.28 -11.76 13.55
C SER A 358 10.30 -12.51 12.23
N GLY A 359 10.85 -11.86 11.21
CA GLY A 359 11.31 -12.52 10.00
C GLY A 359 12.70 -12.04 9.62
N GLU A 360 13.27 -12.69 8.61
CA GLU A 360 14.58 -12.30 8.09
C GLU A 360 14.57 -10.85 7.58
N PHE A 361 15.63 -10.10 7.88
CA PHE A 361 15.79 -8.70 7.46
C PHE A 361 14.65 -7.78 7.91
N ALA A 362 14.08 -8.03 9.10
CA ALA A 362 13.06 -7.18 9.72
C ALA A 362 11.76 -7.03 8.89
N VAL A 363 11.46 -8.00 8.00
CA VAL A 363 10.27 -8.00 7.11
C VAL A 363 8.93 -7.79 7.83
N GLU A 364 8.85 -8.06 9.13
CA GLU A 364 7.72 -7.73 9.99
C GLU A 364 7.33 -6.24 9.97
N LEU A 365 8.24 -5.34 9.59
CA LEU A 365 7.90 -3.93 9.41
C LEU A 365 6.90 -3.72 8.27
N PHE A 366 6.85 -4.60 7.26
CA PHE A 366 5.85 -4.50 6.18
C PHE A 366 4.39 -4.50 6.66
N PHE A 367 4.11 -5.06 7.85
CA PHE A 367 2.76 -5.03 8.42
C PHE A 367 2.32 -3.62 8.84
N THR A 368 3.25 -2.77 9.30
CA THR A 368 2.92 -1.36 9.60
C THR A 368 2.77 -0.49 8.35
N HIS A 369 3.23 -0.98 7.20
CA HIS A 369 3.15 -0.28 5.92
C HIS A 369 1.94 -0.64 5.07
N ALA A 370 1.33 -1.79 5.35
CA ALA A 370 0.10 -2.25 4.73
C ALA A 370 -1.11 -1.58 5.39
#